data_AF-A0A6V2BI19-F1
#
_entry.id   AF-A0A6V2BI19-F1
#
_cell.length_a   1.000
_cell.length_b   1.000
_cell.length_c   1.000
_cell.angle_alpha   90.00
_cell.angle_beta   90.00
_cell.angle_gamma   90.00
#
_symmetry.space_group_name_H-M   'P 1'
#
loop_
_entity.id
_entity.type
_entity.pdbx_description
1 polymer ?
#
loop_
_entity_poly.entity_id
_entity_poly.type
_entity_poly.pdbx_seq_one_letter_code
_entity_poly.pdbx_strand_id
1 'polypeptide(L)'
;MSTSGAKLSPSPVALAFSQIQWDPLGSLRLTAQETALLRMAESNPIEYTLADSRDASMYARVLLKLLAEAAAAGAGTGQVSKITDDCGEEKALEALDADPLGVVTHYAITKLYNIITTLIEGTGVTVASVFYVGKDGILVDQWKALLRILNKGGKGDAFAQSGAALCLALILITACPSQRSSQAKSSTKTRPISYASAVEPMEALTAWIVSQLKSSSGNTIGLAIPAMTALMGATEARHLFAASGGIKYLSRQLRSGGKKQASAKTSSDKKPKTPASVQQLYELTFCLWTMTYELEGSANIRADFAKDGLAVAALTELVSVAPREKVVRVALAGLKNLAICTSENDAGPAGTPTIDGAVFLNDMIACGLMKAIDFLKDRQFTDPDVVEGETEMLHNSYVYFASFSL
;
A
#
# COMPACT_ATOMS: atom_id res chain seq x y z
N MET A 1 -11.73 -0.84 -10.40
CA MET A 1 -11.48 -1.35 -9.04
C MET A 1 -11.80 -0.24 -8.06
N SER A 2 -12.75 -0.46 -7.13
CA SER A 2 -13.00 0.49 -6.04
C SER A 2 -11.75 0.57 -5.18
N THR A 3 -11.27 1.77 -4.87
CA THR A 3 -10.12 2.04 -3.98
C THR A 3 -10.39 1.68 -2.51
N SER A 4 -11.46 0.92 -2.21
CA SER A 4 -12.00 0.68 -0.87
C SER A 4 -11.13 -0.18 0.07
N GLY A 5 -9.93 -0.56 -0.34
CA GLY A 5 -9.06 -1.46 0.43
C GLY A 5 -8.17 -0.77 1.46
N ALA A 6 -7.58 0.37 1.11
CA ALA A 6 -6.58 1.01 1.97
C ALA A 6 -7.24 2.01 2.93
N LYS A 7 -7.29 1.66 4.22
CA LYS A 7 -7.81 2.54 5.28
C LYS A 7 -6.72 2.86 6.29
N LEU A 8 -6.64 4.14 6.67
CA LEU A 8 -5.84 4.56 7.81
C LEU A 8 -6.57 4.17 9.10
N SER A 9 -5.86 3.54 10.05
CA SER A 9 -6.39 3.36 11.40
C SER A 9 -6.64 4.72 12.07
N PRO A 10 -7.54 4.85 13.04
CA PRO A 10 -7.65 6.08 13.83
C PRO A 10 -6.32 6.45 14.48
N SER A 11 -6.09 7.75 14.71
CA SER A 11 -4.95 8.20 15.51
C SER A 11 -5.20 7.81 16.96
N PRO A 12 -4.22 7.20 17.66
CA PRO A 12 -4.37 6.84 19.06
C PRO A 12 -4.57 8.06 19.97
N VAL A 13 -4.16 9.25 19.53
CA VAL A 13 -4.27 10.54 20.26
C VAL A 13 -5.33 11.46 19.65
N ALA A 14 -6.28 10.94 18.86
CA ALA A 14 -7.30 11.76 18.19
C ALA A 14 -8.16 12.58 19.16
N LEU A 15 -8.36 12.09 20.40
CA LEU A 15 -9.16 12.78 21.42
C LEU A 15 -8.53 14.11 21.89
N ALA A 16 -7.22 14.31 21.69
CA ALA A 16 -6.56 15.56 22.04
C ALA A 16 -6.64 16.64 20.94
N PHE A 17 -7.15 16.30 19.75
CA PHE A 17 -7.10 17.20 18.58
C PHE A 17 -7.84 18.53 18.80
N SER A 18 -9.00 18.50 19.47
CA SER A 18 -9.78 19.72 19.77
C SER A 18 -9.13 20.63 20.81
N GLN A 19 -8.14 20.14 21.55
CA GLN A 19 -7.44 20.89 22.58
C GLN A 19 -6.11 21.48 22.09
N ILE A 20 -5.76 21.28 20.81
CA ILE A 20 -4.53 21.85 20.24
C ILE A 20 -4.62 23.38 20.27
N GLN A 21 -3.77 24.00 21.08
CA GLN A 21 -3.58 25.44 21.07
C GLN A 21 -2.55 25.81 20.00
N TRP A 22 -2.99 26.45 18.92
CA TRP A 22 -2.12 26.78 17.79
C TRP A 22 -1.13 27.92 18.08
N ASP A 23 -1.48 28.85 18.97
CA ASP A 23 -0.66 30.05 19.24
C ASP A 23 0.64 29.77 20.02
N PRO A 24 0.65 28.89 21.05
CA PRO A 24 1.86 28.55 21.81
C PRO A 24 2.89 27.72 21.02
N LEU A 25 2.50 27.13 19.89
CA LEU A 25 3.35 26.23 19.09
C LEU A 25 4.30 27.02 18.18
N GLY A 26 5.06 27.94 18.75
CA GLY A 26 5.90 28.91 18.03
C GLY A 26 6.92 28.32 17.05
N SER A 27 7.22 27.02 17.15
CA SER A 27 8.04 26.30 16.16
C SER A 27 7.36 26.13 14.80
N LEU A 28 6.02 26.18 14.71
CA LEU A 28 5.26 25.88 13.49
C LEU A 28 5.14 27.04 12.49
N ARG A 29 5.64 28.23 12.83
CA ARG A 29 5.71 29.42 11.94
C ARG A 29 4.44 29.65 11.12
N LEU A 30 3.28 29.52 11.76
CA LEU A 30 1.98 29.74 11.14
C LEU A 30 1.67 31.25 11.07
N THR A 31 1.07 31.67 9.96
CA THR A 31 0.48 33.00 9.85
C THR A 31 -0.89 33.04 10.54
N ALA A 32 -1.35 34.22 10.93
CA ALA A 32 -2.68 34.39 11.54
C ALA A 32 -3.82 33.83 10.67
N GLN A 33 -3.69 33.93 9.33
CA GLN A 33 -4.67 33.39 8.39
C GLN A 33 -4.68 31.86 8.39
N GLU A 34 -3.50 31.22 8.44
CA GLU A 34 -3.38 29.76 8.50
C GLU A 34 -3.94 29.24 9.83
N THR A 35 -3.65 29.91 10.95
CA THR A 35 -4.22 29.57 12.27
C THR A 35 -5.74 29.71 12.28
N ALA A 36 -6.29 30.77 11.70
CA ALA A 36 -7.73 30.95 11.57
C ALA A 36 -8.38 29.85 10.71
N LEU A 37 -7.73 29.45 9.62
CA LEU A 37 -8.19 28.36 8.75
C LEU A 37 -8.26 27.02 9.50
N LEU A 38 -7.25 26.68 10.30
CA LEU A 38 -7.24 25.46 11.12
C LEU A 38 -8.40 25.43 12.11
N ARG A 39 -8.63 26.53 12.83
CA ARG A 39 -9.77 26.65 13.77
C ARG A 39 -11.11 26.54 13.05
N MET A 40 -11.25 27.19 11.89
CA MET A 40 -12.47 27.14 11.09
C MET A 40 -12.76 25.73 10.57
N ALA A 41 -11.73 24.98 10.19
CA ALA A 41 -11.86 23.61 9.71
C ALA A 41 -12.22 22.60 10.81
N GLU A 42 -12.11 22.98 12.09
CA GLU A 42 -12.58 22.19 13.23
C GLU A 42 -14.04 22.47 13.56
N SER A 43 -14.51 23.70 13.35
CA SER A 43 -15.90 24.09 13.62
C SER A 43 -16.88 23.69 12.52
N ASN A 44 -16.41 23.40 11.30
CA ASN A 44 -17.27 23.14 10.14
C ASN A 44 -17.12 21.70 9.62
N PRO A 45 -18.19 21.11 9.03
CA PRO A 45 -18.07 19.88 8.25
C PRO A 45 -17.00 20.03 7.17
N ILE A 46 -16.19 19.00 6.97
CA ILE A 46 -15.05 19.04 6.05
C ILE A 46 -15.51 19.26 4.61
N GLU A 47 -16.68 18.72 4.25
CA GLU A 47 -17.31 18.81 2.94
C GLU A 47 -17.57 20.27 2.53
N TYR A 48 -17.88 21.14 3.49
CA TYR A 48 -18.09 22.57 3.20
C TYR A 48 -16.80 23.23 2.73
N THR A 49 -15.68 22.95 3.42
CA THR A 49 -14.36 23.46 3.03
C THR A 49 -13.90 22.84 1.71
N LEU A 50 -14.28 21.59 1.44
CA LEU A 50 -13.89 20.84 0.24
C LEU A 50 -14.83 21.05 -0.96
N ALA A 51 -15.88 21.85 -0.82
CA ALA A 51 -16.75 22.24 -1.92
C ALA A 51 -16.09 23.33 -2.81
N ASP A 52 -15.16 24.11 -2.26
CA ASP A 52 -14.37 25.09 -3.01
C ASP A 52 -12.93 24.63 -3.22
N SER A 53 -12.46 24.67 -4.47
CA SER A 53 -11.14 24.17 -4.83
C SER A 53 -9.98 24.99 -4.23
N ARG A 54 -10.18 26.29 -3.99
CA ARG A 54 -9.17 27.18 -3.41
C ARG A 54 -9.05 26.92 -1.92
N ASP A 55 -10.17 26.81 -1.21
CA ASP A 55 -10.19 26.53 0.22
C ASP A 55 -9.64 25.14 0.52
N ALA A 56 -10.03 24.13 -0.26
CA ALA A 56 -9.46 22.79 -0.20
C ALA A 56 -7.93 22.81 -0.42
N SER A 57 -7.45 23.56 -1.42
CA SER A 57 -6.02 23.71 -1.71
C SER A 57 -5.26 24.42 -0.59
N MET A 58 -5.84 25.49 -0.02
CA MET A 58 -5.23 26.22 1.10
C MET A 58 -5.14 25.31 2.32
N TYR A 59 -6.23 24.61 2.65
CA TYR A 59 -6.26 23.74 3.82
C TYR A 59 -5.23 22.61 3.72
N ALA A 60 -5.20 21.90 2.58
CA ALA A 60 -4.21 20.84 2.35
C ALA A 60 -2.75 21.36 2.44
N ARG A 61 -2.48 22.57 1.92
CA ARG A 61 -1.15 23.18 2.00
C ARG A 61 -0.75 23.56 3.42
N VAL A 62 -1.69 24.07 4.23
CA VAL A 62 -1.43 24.36 5.65
C VAL A 62 -1.11 23.08 6.41
N LEU A 63 -1.84 21.99 6.17
CA LEU A 63 -1.54 20.69 6.78
C LEU A 63 -0.16 20.16 6.36
N LEU A 64 0.21 20.25 5.08
CA LEU A 64 1.55 19.85 4.63
C LEU A 64 2.66 20.73 5.23
N LYS A 65 2.40 22.04 5.42
CA LYS A 65 3.31 22.95 6.11
C LYS A 65 3.47 22.57 7.59
N LEU A 66 2.38 22.27 8.30
CA LEU A 66 2.42 21.76 9.67
C LEU A 66 3.33 20.54 9.77
N LEU A 67 3.17 19.57 8.88
CA LEU A 67 4.02 18.38 8.82
C LEU A 67 5.48 18.74 8.55
N ALA A 68 5.74 19.69 7.65
CA ALA A 68 7.09 20.14 7.34
C ALA A 68 7.80 20.75 8.55
N GLU A 69 7.12 21.65 9.27
CA GLU A 69 7.66 22.37 10.42
C GLU A 69 7.77 21.45 11.65
N ALA A 70 6.75 20.64 11.93
CA ALA A 70 6.79 19.65 13.01
C ALA A 70 7.92 18.64 12.81
N ALA A 71 8.09 18.12 11.59
CA ALA A 71 9.18 17.21 11.29
C ALA A 71 10.56 17.87 11.42
N ALA A 72 10.71 19.14 11.02
CA ALA A 72 11.94 19.89 11.19
C ALA A 72 12.27 20.18 12.66
N ALA A 73 11.25 20.37 13.49
CA ALA A 73 11.36 20.56 14.93
C ALA A 73 11.49 19.25 15.74
N GLY A 74 11.67 18.11 15.07
CA GLY A 74 11.96 16.83 15.74
C GLY A 74 10.74 16.02 16.18
N ALA A 75 9.53 16.32 15.69
CA ALA A 75 8.35 15.50 15.96
C ALA A 75 8.58 14.02 15.55
N GLY A 76 7.81 13.09 16.10
CA GLY A 76 7.76 11.70 15.62
C GLY A 76 8.87 10.77 16.12
N THR A 77 9.61 11.18 17.15
CA THR A 77 10.46 10.30 17.99
C THR A 77 10.17 10.48 19.48
N GLY A 78 9.10 11.21 19.81
CA GLY A 78 8.73 11.62 21.17
C GLY A 78 7.79 10.65 21.86
N GLN A 79 7.00 11.16 22.79
CA GLN A 79 6.07 10.35 23.60
C GLN A 79 4.94 9.76 22.75
N VAL A 80 4.44 10.52 21.77
CA VAL A 80 3.32 10.09 20.92
C VAL A 80 3.67 8.83 20.12
N SER A 81 4.90 8.74 19.60
CA SER A 81 5.36 7.57 18.83
C SER A 81 5.39 6.24 19.59
N LYS A 82 5.28 6.28 20.92
CA LYS A 82 5.24 5.10 21.80
C LYS A 82 3.81 4.63 22.07
N ILE A 83 2.80 5.42 21.68
CA ILE A 83 1.39 5.12 21.89
C ILE A 83 0.91 4.34 20.66
N THR A 84 0.78 3.03 20.80
CA THR A 84 0.38 2.13 19.70
C THR A 84 -1.10 1.78 19.72
N ASP A 85 -1.74 1.88 20.88
CA ASP A 85 -3.13 1.49 21.11
C ASP A 85 -3.99 2.72 21.35
N ASP A 86 -5.29 2.59 21.06
CA ASP A 86 -6.29 3.62 21.37
C ASP A 86 -6.19 4.01 22.84
N CYS A 87 -5.93 5.29 23.09
CA CYS A 87 -5.82 5.81 24.44
C CYS A 87 -7.03 6.67 24.80
N GLY A 88 -7.43 6.62 26.08
CA GLY A 88 -8.47 7.49 26.60
C GLY A 88 -8.07 8.95 26.55
N GLU A 89 -9.05 9.84 26.73
CA GLU A 89 -8.88 11.28 26.64
C GLU A 89 -7.75 11.82 27.54
N GLU A 90 -7.70 11.39 28.80
CA GLU A 90 -6.66 11.79 29.76
C GLU A 90 -5.25 11.54 29.22
N LYS A 91 -4.97 10.32 28.75
CA LYS A 91 -3.66 9.95 28.20
C LYS A 91 -3.36 10.67 26.87
N ALA A 92 -4.38 10.99 26.08
CA ALA A 92 -4.22 11.78 24.87
C ALA A 92 -3.82 13.24 25.21
N LEU A 93 -4.43 13.82 26.24
CA LEU A 93 -4.10 15.16 26.73
C LEU A 93 -2.71 15.22 27.37
N GLU A 94 -2.34 14.21 28.17
CA GLU A 94 -0.97 14.07 28.68
C GLU A 94 0.06 14.00 27.53
N ALA A 95 -0.29 13.32 26.44
CA ALA A 95 0.57 13.24 25.26
C ALA A 95 0.67 14.60 24.53
N LEU A 96 -0.40 15.39 24.52
CA LEU A 96 -0.40 16.75 23.97
C LEU A 96 0.51 17.69 24.79
N ASP A 97 0.46 17.60 26.11
CA ASP A 97 1.31 18.39 26.99
C ASP A 97 2.79 18.01 26.86
N ALA A 98 3.08 16.71 26.76
CA ALA A 98 4.45 16.20 26.74
C ALA A 98 5.10 16.22 25.35
N ASP A 99 4.33 16.03 24.28
CA ASP A 99 4.81 15.96 22.88
C ASP A 99 3.78 16.60 21.93
N PRO A 100 3.59 17.93 22.01
CA PRO A 100 2.57 18.62 21.23
C PRO A 100 2.81 18.52 19.72
N LEU A 101 4.07 18.47 19.29
CA LEU A 101 4.41 18.35 17.87
C LEU A 101 4.13 16.94 17.33
N GLY A 102 4.24 15.90 18.17
CA GLY A 102 3.75 14.56 17.86
C GLY A 102 2.25 14.55 17.63
N VAL A 103 1.46 15.16 18.52
CA VAL A 103 -0.01 15.25 18.38
C VAL A 103 -0.41 16.06 17.15
N VAL A 104 0.27 17.18 16.87
CA VAL A 104 0.05 17.97 15.65
C VAL A 104 0.37 17.18 14.38
N THR A 105 1.42 16.34 14.41
CA THR A 105 1.75 15.46 13.28
C THR A 105 0.63 14.47 13.03
N HIS A 106 0.08 13.86 14.08
CA HIS A 106 -1.07 12.96 13.99
C HIS A 106 -2.30 13.66 13.43
N TYR A 107 -2.62 14.84 13.97
CA TYR A 107 -3.71 15.68 13.52
C TYR A 107 -3.62 15.96 12.02
N ALA A 108 -2.46 16.45 11.57
CA ALA A 108 -2.30 16.86 10.19
C ALA A 108 -2.37 15.68 9.22
N ILE A 109 -1.87 14.49 9.60
CA ILE A 109 -2.03 13.26 8.81
C ILE A 109 -3.49 12.82 8.76
N THR A 110 -4.19 12.77 9.90
CA THR A 110 -5.61 12.39 9.93
C THR A 110 -6.44 13.32 9.07
N LYS A 111 -6.26 14.65 9.21
CA LYS A 111 -7.01 15.63 8.43
C LYS A 111 -6.65 15.54 6.95
N LEU A 112 -5.37 15.38 6.59
CA LEU A 112 -4.95 15.24 5.20
C LEU A 112 -5.56 13.98 4.55
N TYR A 113 -5.55 12.86 5.27
CA TYR A 113 -6.19 11.62 4.81
C TYR A 113 -7.69 11.84 4.57
N ASN A 114 -8.40 12.45 5.52
CA ASN A 114 -9.83 12.76 5.38
C ASN A 114 -10.09 13.65 4.16
N ILE A 115 -9.27 14.69 3.94
CA ILE A 115 -9.38 15.53 2.73
C ILE A 115 -9.29 14.66 1.49
N ILE A 116 -8.27 13.82 1.38
CA ILE A 116 -8.03 13.00 0.19
C ILE A 116 -9.19 12.02 -0.05
N THR A 117 -9.65 11.32 0.98
CA THR A 117 -10.75 10.36 0.84
C THR A 117 -12.06 11.02 0.49
N THR A 118 -12.40 12.16 1.11
CA THR A 118 -13.62 12.91 0.80
C THR A 118 -13.58 13.44 -0.64
N LEU A 119 -12.42 13.90 -1.13
CA LEU A 119 -12.25 14.30 -2.54
C LEU A 119 -12.37 13.12 -3.53
N ILE A 120 -11.96 11.91 -3.12
CA ILE A 120 -12.11 10.68 -3.93
C ILE A 120 -13.57 10.25 -3.98
N GLU A 121 -14.31 10.37 -2.88
CA GLU A 121 -15.75 10.06 -2.81
C GLU A 121 -16.59 11.07 -3.61
N GLY A 122 -16.15 12.33 -3.65
CA GLY A 122 -16.62 13.33 -4.59
C GLY A 122 -17.32 14.51 -3.92
N THR A 123 -16.69 15.68 -3.99
CA THR A 123 -17.24 16.98 -3.53
C THR A 123 -17.46 17.98 -4.65
N GLY A 124 -17.22 17.57 -5.91
CA GLY A 124 -17.04 18.49 -7.05
C GLY A 124 -15.62 19.06 -7.17
N VAL A 125 -14.81 18.96 -6.11
CA VAL A 125 -13.36 19.19 -6.13
C VAL A 125 -12.65 17.84 -6.19
N THR A 126 -11.48 17.79 -6.83
CA THR A 126 -10.69 16.57 -7.02
C THR A 126 -9.34 16.66 -6.33
N VAL A 127 -8.74 15.50 -6.00
CA VAL A 127 -7.34 15.41 -5.55
C VAL A 127 -6.40 16.12 -6.54
N ALA A 128 -6.65 15.97 -7.83
CA ALA A 128 -5.90 16.63 -8.89
C ALA A 128 -5.91 18.16 -8.73
N SER A 129 -7.10 18.76 -8.55
CA SER A 129 -7.22 20.22 -8.40
C SER A 129 -6.52 20.78 -7.16
N VAL A 130 -6.40 19.97 -6.10
CA VAL A 130 -5.83 20.37 -4.80
C VAL A 130 -4.30 20.24 -4.78
N PHE A 131 -3.76 19.13 -5.29
CA PHE A 131 -2.34 18.80 -5.16
C PHE A 131 -1.51 19.05 -6.43
N TYR A 132 -2.14 19.28 -7.58
CA TYR A 132 -1.45 19.57 -8.84
C TYR A 132 -1.80 20.98 -9.33
N VAL A 133 -0.78 21.83 -9.43
CA VAL A 133 -0.92 23.29 -9.52
C VAL A 133 -0.29 23.85 -10.78
N GLY A 134 -0.61 25.11 -11.08
CA GLY A 134 -0.16 25.77 -12.30
C GLY A 134 -0.93 25.31 -13.54
N LYS A 135 -0.45 25.77 -14.70
CA LYS A 135 -0.98 25.41 -16.02
C LYS A 135 -0.51 24.03 -16.47
N ASP A 136 0.64 23.60 -15.99
CA ASP A 136 1.25 22.31 -16.35
C ASP A 136 0.82 21.19 -15.41
N GLY A 137 0.08 21.50 -14.33
CA GLY A 137 -0.40 20.49 -13.39
C GLY A 137 0.74 19.82 -12.62
N ILE A 138 1.66 20.62 -12.08
CA ILE A 138 2.82 20.13 -11.34
C ILE A 138 2.44 19.83 -9.89
N LEU A 139 2.88 18.70 -9.36
CA LEU A 139 2.70 18.34 -7.97
C LEU A 139 3.28 19.41 -7.02
N VAL A 140 2.53 19.76 -5.97
CA VAL A 140 2.97 20.74 -4.95
C VAL A 140 4.20 20.26 -4.17
N ASP A 141 5.30 21.02 -4.17
CA ASP A 141 6.58 20.66 -3.53
C ASP A 141 6.48 20.26 -2.04
N GLN A 142 5.44 20.72 -1.34
CA GLN A 142 5.21 20.40 0.06
C GLN A 142 4.97 18.89 0.30
N TRP A 143 4.76 18.08 -0.74
CA TRP A 143 4.73 16.62 -0.65
C TRP A 143 5.97 16.04 0.05
N LYS A 144 7.13 16.71 -0.06
CA LYS A 144 8.40 16.31 0.58
C LYS A 144 8.30 16.23 2.11
N ALA A 145 7.33 16.90 2.73
CA ALA A 145 7.05 16.77 4.16
C ALA A 145 6.63 15.35 4.53
N LEU A 146 5.81 14.69 3.70
CA LEU A 146 5.37 13.32 3.92
C LEU A 146 6.56 12.36 3.85
N LEU A 147 7.44 12.51 2.85
CA LEU A 147 8.63 11.67 2.71
C LEU A 147 9.60 11.82 3.90
N ARG A 148 9.72 13.04 4.46
CA ARG A 148 10.54 13.28 5.67
C ARG A 148 10.02 12.52 6.90
N ILE A 149 8.71 12.30 7.01
CA ILE A 149 8.12 11.49 8.09
C ILE A 149 8.51 10.02 7.92
N LEU A 150 8.55 9.52 6.68
CA LEU A 150 8.91 8.14 6.37
C LEU A 150 10.36 7.80 6.73
N ASN A 151 11.30 8.73 6.50
CA ASN A 151 12.74 8.47 6.56
C ASN A 151 13.39 8.61 7.96
N LYS A 152 12.63 8.45 9.06
CA LYS A 152 13.13 8.58 10.45
C LYS A 152 13.89 7.36 11.00
N GLY A 153 14.55 6.58 10.14
CA GLY A 153 15.57 5.59 10.55
C GLY A 153 15.14 4.50 11.54
N GLY A 154 13.94 3.93 11.41
CA GLY A 154 13.47 2.80 12.23
C GLY A 154 13.05 3.16 13.67
N LYS A 155 13.05 4.45 14.02
CA LYS A 155 12.49 5.01 15.27
C LYS A 155 11.28 5.91 15.00
N GLY A 156 10.70 5.79 13.81
CA GLY A 156 9.57 6.63 13.42
C GLY A 156 8.29 6.19 14.08
N ASP A 157 7.42 7.16 14.29
CA ASP A 157 6.03 6.98 14.67
C ASP A 157 5.27 6.11 13.66
N ALA A 158 4.77 4.95 14.11
CA ALA A 158 4.10 3.96 13.27
C ALA A 158 2.84 4.52 12.60
N PHE A 159 2.01 5.24 13.36
CA PHE A 159 0.80 5.86 12.83
C PHE A 159 1.18 6.90 11.78
N ALA A 160 2.12 7.79 12.12
CA ALA A 160 2.51 8.86 11.22
C ALA A 160 3.15 8.34 9.93
N GLN A 161 3.99 7.30 10.01
CA GLN A 161 4.61 6.69 8.83
C GLN A 161 3.57 6.03 7.92
N SER A 162 2.67 5.23 8.49
CA SER A 162 1.61 4.56 7.73
C SER A 162 0.69 5.57 7.04
N GLY A 163 0.22 6.57 7.79
CA GLY A 163 -0.67 7.61 7.27
C GLY A 163 0.01 8.53 6.25
N ALA A 164 1.26 8.94 6.46
CA ALA A 164 1.99 9.74 5.49
C ALA A 164 2.25 8.98 4.19
N ALA A 165 2.61 7.69 4.27
CA ALA A 165 2.82 6.85 3.10
C ALA A 165 1.52 6.67 2.31
N LEU A 166 0.39 6.42 3.01
CA LEU A 166 -0.91 6.26 2.38
C LEU A 166 -1.40 7.56 1.71
N CYS A 167 -1.31 8.70 2.40
CA CYS A 167 -1.65 10.00 1.83
C CYS A 167 -0.83 10.27 0.56
N LEU A 168 0.48 10.04 0.62
CA LEU A 168 1.36 10.23 -0.52
C LEU A 168 0.98 9.29 -1.68
N ALA A 169 0.72 8.00 -1.41
CA ALA A 169 0.28 7.05 -2.43
C ALA A 169 -1.00 7.54 -3.15
N LEU A 170 -2.02 7.94 -2.40
CA LEU A 170 -3.31 8.40 -2.96
C LEU A 170 -3.18 9.68 -3.79
N ILE A 171 -2.31 10.61 -3.37
CA ILE A 171 -1.99 11.81 -4.17
C ILE A 171 -1.30 11.42 -5.48
N LEU A 172 -0.32 10.51 -5.44
CA LEU A 172 0.51 10.18 -6.59
C LEU A 172 -0.22 9.33 -7.64
N ILE A 173 -1.06 8.37 -7.24
CA ILE A 173 -1.84 7.57 -8.20
C ILE A 173 -2.80 8.43 -9.02
N THR A 174 -3.19 9.60 -8.52
CA THR A 174 -4.06 10.55 -9.24
C THR A 174 -3.39 11.07 -10.53
N ALA A 175 -2.06 11.11 -10.60
CA ALA A 175 -1.35 11.53 -11.80
C ALA A 175 -1.18 10.43 -12.85
N CYS A 176 -1.34 9.16 -12.47
CA CYS A 176 -1.13 8.01 -13.33
C CYS A 176 -2.09 8.00 -14.54
N PRO A 177 -1.58 7.91 -15.78
CA PRO A 177 -2.41 7.75 -16.98
C PRO A 177 -3.45 6.64 -16.88
N SER A 178 -3.09 5.48 -16.31
CA SER A 178 -4.00 4.34 -16.12
C SER A 178 -5.27 4.67 -15.32
N GLN A 179 -5.23 5.68 -14.44
CA GLN A 179 -6.37 6.08 -13.62
C GLN A 179 -7.31 7.07 -14.31
N ARG A 180 -6.89 7.67 -15.43
CA ARG A 180 -7.64 8.75 -16.10
C ARG A 180 -8.86 8.25 -16.87
N SER A 181 -8.81 7.02 -17.37
CA SER A 181 -9.91 6.35 -18.11
C SER A 181 -11.23 6.35 -17.31
N SER A 182 -11.13 6.20 -15.98
CA SER A 182 -12.29 6.19 -15.07
C SER A 182 -12.98 7.55 -14.90
N GLN A 183 -12.30 8.66 -15.22
CA GLN A 183 -12.79 10.03 -14.98
C GLN A 183 -13.41 10.71 -16.22
N ALA A 184 -13.33 10.10 -17.41
CA ALA A 184 -13.76 10.71 -18.66
C ALA A 184 -15.30 10.92 -18.80
N LYS A 185 -16.10 10.52 -17.81
CA LYS A 185 -17.57 10.63 -17.85
C LYS A 185 -18.12 11.95 -17.29
N SER A 186 -17.30 12.81 -16.67
CA SER A 186 -17.75 14.12 -16.19
C SER A 186 -17.47 15.22 -17.22
N SER A 187 -18.49 15.98 -17.59
CA SER A 187 -18.45 17.08 -18.57
C SER A 187 -17.66 18.32 -18.12
N THR A 188 -17.04 18.29 -16.93
CA THR A 188 -16.22 19.36 -16.38
C THR A 188 -14.81 19.32 -16.98
N LYS A 189 -14.31 20.48 -17.44
CA LYS A 189 -12.93 20.64 -17.93
C LYS A 189 -11.96 20.19 -16.83
N THR A 190 -11.34 19.03 -17.01
CA THR A 190 -10.35 18.51 -16.07
C THR A 190 -9.08 19.34 -16.14
N ARG A 191 -8.55 19.71 -14.97
CA ARG A 191 -7.26 20.39 -14.88
C ARG A 191 -6.17 19.47 -15.44
N PRO A 192 -5.19 19.98 -16.21
CA PRO A 192 -4.05 19.17 -16.62
C PRO A 192 -3.30 18.64 -15.41
N ILE A 193 -2.77 17.42 -15.52
CA ILE A 193 -1.97 16.74 -14.50
C ILE A 193 -0.70 16.20 -15.15
N SER A 194 0.46 16.65 -14.69
CA SER A 194 1.76 16.17 -15.17
C SER A 194 2.18 14.91 -14.41
N TYR A 195 2.11 13.76 -15.10
CA TYR A 195 2.63 12.50 -14.57
C TYR A 195 4.14 12.59 -14.28
N ALA A 196 4.90 13.31 -15.10
CA ALA A 196 6.34 13.50 -14.91
C ALA A 196 6.68 14.09 -13.53
N SER A 197 5.85 15.01 -13.01
CA SER A 197 6.05 15.59 -11.67
C SER A 197 5.81 14.62 -10.50
N ALA A 198 5.15 13.48 -10.76
CA ALA A 198 4.84 12.46 -9.77
C ALA A 198 5.83 11.29 -9.78
N VAL A 199 6.67 11.14 -10.82
CA VAL A 199 7.58 10.00 -10.99
C VAL A 199 8.60 9.89 -9.85
N GLU A 200 9.42 10.93 -9.64
CA GLU A 200 10.43 10.95 -8.56
C GLU A 200 9.81 10.69 -7.16
N PRO A 201 8.71 11.37 -6.75
CA PRO A 201 8.04 11.05 -5.49
C PRO A 201 7.55 9.59 -5.40
N MET A 202 7.07 9.02 -6.51
CA MET A 202 6.57 7.65 -6.56
C MET A 202 7.69 6.62 -6.46
N GLU A 203 8.83 6.87 -7.10
CA GLU A 203 10.05 6.08 -6.93
C GLU A 203 10.55 6.13 -5.49
N ALA A 204 10.57 7.32 -4.86
CA ALA A 204 10.99 7.48 -3.47
C ALA A 204 10.07 6.72 -2.50
N LEU A 205 8.75 6.81 -2.68
CA LEU A 205 7.78 6.06 -1.89
C LEU A 205 7.92 4.54 -2.12
N THR A 206 8.09 4.12 -3.37
CA THR A 206 8.28 2.71 -3.73
C THR A 206 9.55 2.14 -3.09
N ALA A 207 10.66 2.88 -3.13
CA ALA A 207 11.91 2.50 -2.49
C ALA A 207 11.73 2.35 -0.97
N TRP A 208 10.97 3.25 -0.33
CA TRP A 208 10.64 3.13 1.08
C TRP A 208 9.79 1.88 1.37
N ILE A 209 8.74 1.60 0.59
CA ILE A 209 7.91 0.39 0.74
C ILE A 209 8.79 -0.88 0.61
N VAL A 210 9.62 -0.94 -0.42
CA VAL A 210 10.54 -2.07 -0.64
C VAL A 210 11.53 -2.21 0.50
N SER A 211 12.00 -1.11 1.10
CA SER A 211 12.84 -1.16 2.30
C SER A 211 12.14 -1.81 3.50
N GLN A 212 10.82 -1.59 3.65
CA GLN A 212 10.03 -2.28 4.68
C GLN A 212 9.88 -3.77 4.37
N LEU A 213 9.68 -4.14 3.10
CA LEU A 213 9.63 -5.54 2.65
C LEU A 213 10.97 -6.27 2.80
N LYS A 214 12.10 -5.56 2.76
CA LYS A 214 13.44 -6.13 3.01
C LYS A 214 13.65 -6.49 4.48
N SER A 215 12.91 -5.88 5.40
CA SER A 215 13.10 -6.06 6.84
C SER A 215 12.72 -7.49 7.28
N SER A 216 13.66 -8.19 7.92
CA SER A 216 13.47 -9.56 8.41
C SER A 216 12.67 -9.67 9.72
N SER A 217 12.40 -8.52 10.36
CA SER A 217 11.61 -8.45 11.60
C SER A 217 10.11 -8.57 11.34
N GLY A 218 9.63 -8.31 10.12
CA GLY A 218 8.21 -8.35 9.75
C GLY A 218 7.35 -7.27 10.42
N ASN A 219 7.78 -6.70 11.54
CA ASN A 219 7.00 -5.73 12.33
C ASN A 219 6.70 -4.43 11.58
N THR A 220 7.55 -4.04 10.63
CA THR A 220 7.39 -2.77 9.91
C THR A 220 6.62 -2.91 8.60
N ILE A 221 6.32 -4.13 8.16
CA ILE A 221 5.61 -4.35 6.90
C ILE A 221 4.17 -3.83 6.96
N GLY A 222 3.52 -3.94 8.13
CA GLY A 222 2.17 -3.43 8.35
C GLY A 222 2.04 -1.93 8.08
N LEU A 223 3.13 -1.17 8.27
CA LEU A 223 3.17 0.26 8.01
C LEU A 223 3.10 0.58 6.52
N ALA A 224 3.61 -0.30 5.66
CA ALA A 224 3.70 -0.08 4.22
C ALA A 224 2.49 -0.62 3.45
N ILE A 225 1.72 -1.55 4.03
CA ILE A 225 0.63 -2.25 3.34
C ILE A 225 -0.45 -1.32 2.81
N PRO A 226 -0.98 -0.34 3.57
CA PRO A 226 -2.02 0.55 3.04
C PRO A 226 -1.54 1.33 1.81
N ALA A 227 -0.34 1.90 1.87
CA ALA A 227 0.26 2.64 0.76
C ALA A 227 0.55 1.73 -0.44
N MET A 228 1.10 0.54 -0.21
CA MET A 228 1.37 -0.45 -1.25
C MET A 228 0.06 -0.87 -1.95
N THR A 229 -0.98 -1.18 -1.19
CA THR A 229 -2.31 -1.56 -1.71
C THR A 229 -2.90 -0.44 -2.57
N ALA A 230 -2.77 0.82 -2.15
CA ALA A 230 -3.20 1.95 -2.95
C ALA A 230 -2.41 2.08 -4.26
N LEU A 231 -1.08 1.94 -4.22
CA LEU A 231 -0.22 1.97 -5.41
C LEU A 231 -0.55 0.84 -6.40
N MET A 232 -0.92 -0.35 -5.91
CA MET A 232 -1.32 -1.47 -6.78
C MET A 232 -2.55 -1.14 -7.65
N GLY A 233 -3.29 -0.06 -7.38
CA GLY A 233 -4.38 0.41 -8.24
C GLY A 233 -3.93 0.93 -9.61
N ALA A 234 -2.67 1.35 -9.76
CA ALA A 234 -2.17 1.97 -10.99
C ALA A 234 -1.06 1.13 -11.67
N THR A 235 -1.17 0.96 -12.99
CA THR A 235 -0.20 0.20 -13.81
C THR A 235 1.22 0.73 -13.64
N GLU A 236 1.39 2.03 -13.73
CA GLU A 236 2.69 2.69 -13.67
C GLU A 236 3.39 2.46 -12.32
N ALA A 237 2.63 2.47 -11.22
CA ALA A 237 3.15 2.19 -9.89
C ALA A 237 3.51 0.71 -9.72
N ARG A 238 2.75 -0.21 -10.34
CA ARG A 238 3.11 -1.64 -10.39
C ARG A 238 4.45 -1.86 -11.09
N HIS A 239 4.68 -1.21 -12.22
CA HIS A 239 5.97 -1.30 -12.94
C HIS A 239 7.14 -0.76 -12.11
N LEU A 240 7.00 0.40 -11.47
CA LEU A 240 8.02 0.94 -10.57
C LEU A 240 8.31 0.01 -9.37
N PHE A 241 7.25 -0.58 -8.81
CA PHE A 241 7.37 -1.54 -7.72
C PHE A 241 8.12 -2.82 -8.15
N ALA A 242 7.81 -3.37 -9.33
CA ALA A 242 8.54 -4.49 -9.90
C ALA A 242 10.01 -4.15 -10.13
N ALA A 243 10.30 -3.04 -10.81
CA ALA A 243 11.66 -2.58 -11.10
C ALA A 243 12.51 -2.38 -9.83
N SER A 244 11.86 -2.04 -8.70
CA SER A 244 12.50 -1.91 -7.39
C SER A 244 12.76 -3.27 -6.69
N GLY A 245 12.46 -4.39 -7.33
CA GLY A 245 12.54 -5.74 -6.78
C GLY A 245 11.38 -6.12 -5.86
N GLY A 246 10.26 -5.39 -5.93
CA GLY A 246 9.11 -5.54 -5.05
C GLY A 246 8.53 -6.96 -5.04
N ILE A 247 8.40 -7.60 -6.21
CA ILE A 247 7.89 -8.98 -6.37
C ILE A 247 8.72 -9.95 -5.51
N LYS A 248 10.04 -9.94 -5.68
CA LYS A 248 10.97 -10.79 -4.93
C LYS A 248 10.83 -10.63 -3.41
N TYR A 249 10.77 -9.40 -2.91
CA TYR A 249 10.67 -9.16 -1.47
C TYR A 249 9.28 -9.49 -0.93
N LEU A 250 8.22 -9.23 -1.70
CA LEU A 250 6.86 -9.60 -1.34
C LEU A 250 6.70 -11.12 -1.23
N SER A 251 7.18 -11.88 -2.21
CA SER A 251 7.15 -13.36 -2.18
C SER A 251 7.94 -13.92 -0.98
N ARG A 252 9.08 -13.31 -0.62
CA ARG A 252 9.84 -13.70 0.59
C ARG A 252 9.06 -13.46 1.87
N GLN A 253 8.33 -12.35 1.96
CA GLN A 253 7.54 -12.02 3.15
C GLN A 253 6.38 -12.99 3.33
N LEU A 254 5.69 -13.35 2.24
CA LEU A 254 4.60 -14.35 2.27
C LEU A 254 5.08 -15.71 2.79
N ARG A 255 6.30 -16.13 2.43
CA ARG A 255 6.90 -17.40 2.89
C ARG A 255 7.48 -17.35 4.30
N SER A 256 7.79 -16.16 4.82
CA SER A 256 8.41 -16.02 6.14
C SER A 256 7.46 -16.38 7.29
N GLY A 257 6.14 -16.44 7.03
CA GLY A 257 5.14 -16.89 7.98
C GLY A 257 5.06 -18.41 8.20
N GLY A 258 5.49 -19.23 7.24
CA GLY A 258 5.26 -20.69 7.25
C GLY A 258 6.35 -21.52 7.93
N LYS A 259 7.59 -21.03 8.04
CA LYS A 259 8.76 -21.86 8.45
C LYS A 259 8.90 -22.19 9.95
N LYS A 260 7.85 -22.09 10.78
CA LYS A 260 7.96 -22.28 12.24
C LYS A 260 7.13 -23.42 12.86
N GLN A 261 6.89 -24.52 12.14
CA GLN A 261 6.29 -25.71 12.77
C GLN A 261 7.10 -27.01 12.72
N ALA A 262 8.26 -27.10 12.06
CA ALA A 262 8.95 -28.39 11.91
C ALA A 262 10.35 -28.54 12.54
N SER A 263 11.02 -27.48 13.02
CA SER A 263 12.36 -27.67 13.63
C SER A 263 12.79 -26.51 14.53
N ALA A 264 12.50 -26.61 15.83
CA ALA A 264 13.18 -25.84 16.87
C ALA A 264 13.05 -26.51 18.24
N LYS A 265 13.67 -27.68 18.41
CA LYS A 265 14.27 -28.01 19.70
C LYS A 265 15.62 -27.28 19.74
N THR A 266 16.00 -26.75 20.91
CA THR A 266 17.28 -26.07 21.22
C THR A 266 17.48 -24.63 20.69
N SER A 267 16.85 -23.64 21.34
CA SER A 267 17.54 -22.43 21.85
C SER A 267 16.53 -21.53 22.57
N SER A 268 16.57 -21.55 23.91
CA SER A 268 15.88 -20.63 24.80
C SER A 268 16.56 -19.26 24.73
N ASP A 269 15.91 -18.27 24.10
CA ASP A 269 16.03 -16.82 24.42
C ASP A 269 15.47 -15.88 23.34
N LYS A 270 14.99 -16.38 22.19
CA LYS A 270 14.34 -15.51 21.19
C LYS A 270 12.84 -15.41 21.45
N LYS A 271 12.42 -14.22 21.92
CA LYS A 271 11.02 -13.77 22.02
C LYS A 271 10.22 -14.27 20.80
N PRO A 272 9.06 -14.93 20.99
CA PRO A 272 8.29 -15.51 19.88
C PRO A 272 7.94 -14.41 18.88
N LYS A 273 8.25 -14.64 17.59
CA LYS A 273 7.79 -13.78 16.50
C LYS A 273 6.28 -13.96 16.39
N THR A 274 5.52 -12.89 16.55
CA THR A 274 4.06 -12.90 16.32
C THR A 274 3.79 -13.33 14.88
N PRO A 275 2.93 -14.33 14.64
CA PRO A 275 2.55 -14.72 13.29
C PRO A 275 1.87 -13.55 12.57
N ALA A 276 2.06 -13.46 11.25
CA ALA A 276 1.37 -12.46 10.44
C ALA A 276 -0.14 -12.63 10.60
N SER A 277 -0.87 -11.50 10.72
CA SER A 277 -2.33 -11.57 10.79
C SER A 277 -2.88 -12.11 9.46
N VAL A 278 -4.04 -12.77 9.51
CA VAL A 278 -4.71 -13.24 8.29
C VAL A 278 -4.99 -12.08 7.33
N GLN A 279 -5.32 -10.90 7.85
CA GLN A 279 -5.57 -9.72 7.04
C GLN A 279 -4.29 -9.27 6.31
N GLN A 280 -3.17 -9.25 7.02
CA GLN A 280 -1.87 -8.95 6.44
C GLN A 280 -1.50 -9.95 5.34
N LEU A 281 -1.70 -11.26 5.57
CA LEU A 281 -1.46 -12.28 4.55
C LEU A 281 -2.33 -12.06 3.31
N TYR A 282 -3.62 -11.76 3.50
CA TYR A 282 -4.53 -11.44 2.40
C TYR A 282 -4.04 -10.24 1.60
N GLU A 283 -3.68 -9.13 2.25
CA GLU A 283 -3.26 -7.89 1.57
C GLU A 283 -1.93 -8.05 0.82
N LEU A 284 -0.95 -8.76 1.39
CA LEU A 284 0.30 -9.06 0.71
C LEU A 284 0.08 -9.98 -0.50
N THR A 285 -0.79 -10.99 -0.36
CA THR A 285 -1.15 -11.90 -1.46
C THR A 285 -1.91 -11.17 -2.55
N PHE A 286 -2.82 -10.27 -2.16
CA PHE A 286 -3.56 -9.40 -3.07
C PHE A 286 -2.65 -8.49 -3.88
N CYS A 287 -1.62 -7.90 -3.24
CA CYS A 287 -0.62 -7.11 -3.97
C CYS A 287 0.13 -7.98 -4.99
N LEU A 288 0.57 -9.19 -4.61
CA LEU A 288 1.26 -10.09 -5.52
C LEU A 288 0.36 -10.56 -6.67
N TRP A 289 -0.91 -10.87 -6.38
CA TRP A 289 -1.90 -11.20 -7.40
C TRP A 289 -2.13 -10.03 -8.36
N THR A 290 -2.26 -8.80 -7.87
CA THR A 290 -2.47 -7.63 -8.73
C THR A 290 -1.30 -7.43 -9.70
N MET A 291 -0.07 -7.75 -9.28
CA MET A 291 1.12 -7.73 -10.14
C MET A 291 1.05 -8.74 -11.30
N THR A 292 0.27 -9.83 -11.17
CA THR A 292 0.14 -10.83 -12.25
C THR A 292 -0.62 -10.31 -13.48
N TYR A 293 -1.38 -9.22 -13.36
CA TYR A 293 -2.04 -8.59 -14.51
C TYR A 293 -1.05 -7.90 -15.47
N GLU A 294 0.19 -7.67 -15.04
CA GLU A 294 1.22 -7.04 -15.87
C GLU A 294 2.06 -8.05 -16.67
N LEU A 295 1.81 -9.36 -16.50
CA LEU A 295 2.64 -10.40 -17.10
C LEU A 295 2.66 -10.31 -18.63
N GLU A 296 1.52 -10.15 -19.28
CA GLU A 296 1.46 -10.09 -20.74
C GLU A 296 2.13 -8.81 -21.29
N GLY A 297 2.01 -7.70 -20.56
CA GLY A 297 2.50 -6.39 -20.99
C GLY A 297 3.95 -6.08 -20.62
N SER A 298 4.66 -6.99 -19.95
CA SER A 298 6.03 -6.73 -19.49
C SER A 298 6.87 -8.00 -19.31
N ALA A 299 7.80 -8.22 -20.22
CA ALA A 299 8.79 -9.30 -20.14
C ALA A 299 9.66 -9.20 -18.87
N ASN A 300 9.97 -7.98 -18.41
CA ASN A 300 10.72 -7.76 -17.18
C ASN A 300 9.95 -8.26 -15.95
N ILE A 301 8.64 -8.01 -15.89
CA ILE A 301 7.80 -8.49 -14.79
C ILE A 301 7.68 -10.01 -14.83
N ARG A 302 7.51 -10.62 -16.02
CA ARG A 302 7.52 -12.09 -16.15
C ARG A 302 8.85 -12.69 -15.66
N ALA A 303 9.97 -12.08 -16.05
CA ALA A 303 11.28 -12.50 -15.60
C ALA A 303 11.42 -12.41 -14.07
N ASP A 304 10.91 -11.35 -13.43
CA ASP A 304 10.94 -11.21 -11.98
C ASP A 304 10.04 -12.22 -11.24
N PHE A 305 8.91 -12.62 -11.82
CA PHE A 305 8.06 -13.68 -11.28
C PHE A 305 8.71 -15.07 -11.38
N ALA A 306 9.34 -15.37 -12.51
CA ALA A 306 10.02 -16.65 -12.75
C ALA A 306 11.34 -16.77 -11.96
N LYS A 307 11.93 -15.64 -11.58
CA LYS A 307 13.21 -15.60 -10.88
C LYS A 307 13.18 -16.39 -9.57
N ASP A 308 14.04 -17.39 -9.48
CA ASP A 308 14.21 -18.28 -8.32
C ASP A 308 12.94 -19.07 -7.92
N GLY A 309 11.88 -19.08 -8.76
CA GLY A 309 10.59 -19.73 -8.48
C GLY A 309 9.86 -19.21 -7.22
N LEU A 310 10.30 -18.08 -6.65
CA LEU A 310 9.87 -17.66 -5.31
C LEU A 310 8.40 -17.25 -5.24
N ALA A 311 7.89 -16.61 -6.30
CA ALA A 311 6.50 -16.19 -6.36
C ALA A 311 5.55 -17.39 -6.43
N VAL A 312 5.83 -18.34 -7.33
CA VAL A 312 5.07 -19.60 -7.44
C VAL A 312 5.11 -20.36 -6.12
N ALA A 313 6.30 -20.56 -5.55
CA ALA A 313 6.46 -21.25 -4.27
C ALA A 313 5.67 -20.58 -3.14
N ALA A 314 5.65 -19.24 -3.08
CA ALA A 314 4.89 -18.51 -2.07
C ALA A 314 3.37 -18.71 -2.23
N LEU A 315 2.86 -18.62 -3.45
CA LEU A 315 1.43 -18.80 -3.72
C LEU A 315 1.00 -20.24 -3.47
N THR A 316 1.76 -21.23 -3.93
CA THR A 316 1.47 -22.65 -3.67
C THR A 316 1.51 -23.00 -2.18
N GLU A 317 2.45 -22.43 -1.42
CA GLU A 317 2.50 -22.60 0.03
C GLU A 317 1.22 -22.04 0.69
N LEU A 318 0.76 -20.85 0.29
CA LEU A 318 -0.49 -20.26 0.79
C LEU A 318 -1.73 -21.11 0.47
N VAL A 319 -1.82 -21.68 -0.72
CA VAL A 319 -2.91 -22.62 -1.08
C VAL A 319 -2.97 -23.78 -0.10
N SER A 320 -1.81 -24.33 0.28
CA SER A 320 -1.74 -25.45 1.23
C SER A 320 -2.05 -25.04 2.68
N VAL A 321 -1.45 -23.96 3.18
CA VAL A 321 -1.40 -23.69 4.63
C VAL A 321 -2.27 -22.52 5.10
N ALA A 322 -2.81 -21.69 4.20
CA ALA A 322 -3.53 -20.50 4.62
C ALA A 322 -4.82 -20.89 5.37
N PRO A 323 -5.10 -20.27 6.54
CA PRO A 323 -6.23 -20.67 7.38
C PRO A 323 -7.58 -20.19 6.86
N ARG A 324 -7.60 -19.15 6.01
CA ARG A 324 -8.84 -18.57 5.47
C ARG A 324 -8.93 -18.72 3.97
N GLU A 325 -10.10 -19.14 3.54
CA GLU A 325 -10.51 -19.30 2.15
C GLU A 325 -10.22 -18.06 1.28
N LYS A 326 -10.50 -16.85 1.79
CA LYS A 326 -10.19 -15.60 1.06
C LYS A 326 -8.72 -15.45 0.64
N VAL A 327 -7.78 -16.00 1.42
CA VAL A 327 -6.35 -15.97 1.09
C VAL A 327 -6.03 -17.02 0.02
N VAL A 328 -6.61 -18.21 0.18
CA VAL A 328 -6.48 -19.32 -0.78
C VAL A 328 -6.98 -18.90 -2.16
N ARG A 329 -8.16 -18.29 -2.23
CA ARG A 329 -8.74 -17.76 -3.47
C ARG A 329 -7.80 -16.80 -4.19
N VAL A 330 -7.28 -15.80 -3.50
CA VAL A 330 -6.37 -14.83 -4.12
C VAL A 330 -5.05 -15.48 -4.56
N ALA A 331 -4.58 -16.49 -3.82
CA ALA A 331 -3.39 -17.25 -4.21
C ALA A 331 -3.62 -18.10 -5.47
N LEU A 332 -4.75 -18.81 -5.54
CA LEU A 332 -5.17 -19.57 -6.72
C LEU A 332 -5.38 -18.67 -7.95
N ALA A 333 -6.02 -17.52 -7.79
CA ALA A 333 -6.17 -16.52 -8.84
C ALA A 333 -4.81 -16.05 -9.40
N GLY A 334 -3.81 -15.85 -8.52
CA GLY A 334 -2.44 -15.52 -8.93
C GLY A 334 -1.77 -16.64 -9.70
N LEU A 335 -1.90 -17.88 -9.23
CA LEU A 335 -1.37 -19.06 -9.93
C LEU A 335 -2.03 -19.26 -11.29
N LYS A 336 -3.35 -19.05 -11.38
CA LYS A 336 -4.09 -19.10 -12.64
C LYS A 336 -3.56 -18.10 -13.65
N ASN A 337 -3.38 -16.83 -13.26
CA ASN A 337 -2.83 -15.80 -14.14
C ASN A 337 -1.42 -16.14 -14.63
N LEU A 338 -0.60 -16.75 -13.78
CA LEU A 338 0.72 -17.25 -14.17
C LEU A 338 0.63 -18.43 -15.16
N ALA A 339 -0.30 -19.36 -14.94
CA ALA A 339 -0.46 -20.55 -15.78
C ALA A 339 -0.97 -20.23 -17.20
N ILE A 340 -1.80 -19.19 -17.36
CA ILE A 340 -2.32 -18.75 -18.67
C ILE A 340 -1.47 -17.67 -19.33
N CYS A 341 -0.36 -17.27 -18.70
CA CYS A 341 0.49 -16.20 -19.19
C CYS A 341 1.06 -16.52 -20.58
N THR A 342 0.98 -15.56 -21.49
CA THR A 342 1.61 -15.65 -22.81
C THR A 342 2.72 -14.61 -22.94
N SER A 343 3.66 -14.88 -23.87
CA SER A 343 4.75 -13.96 -24.23
C SER A 343 4.47 -13.20 -25.54
N GLU A 344 3.29 -13.37 -26.13
CA GLU A 344 2.95 -12.87 -27.47
C GLU A 344 2.95 -11.33 -27.55
N ASN A 345 2.47 -10.68 -26.49
CA ASN A 345 2.30 -9.22 -26.46
C ASN A 345 3.61 -8.44 -26.22
N ASP A 346 4.61 -9.09 -25.61
CA ASP A 346 5.94 -8.53 -25.39
C ASP A 346 6.92 -9.69 -25.24
N ALA A 347 7.52 -10.18 -26.33
CA ALA A 347 8.39 -11.36 -26.30
C ALA A 347 9.69 -11.16 -25.49
N GLY A 348 10.01 -9.92 -25.08
CA GLY A 348 11.27 -9.57 -24.45
C GLY A 348 12.44 -9.46 -25.44
N PRO A 349 13.66 -9.23 -24.94
CA PRO A 349 14.85 -9.07 -25.78
C PRO A 349 15.18 -10.33 -26.58
N ALA A 350 15.63 -10.15 -27.82
CA ALA A 350 16.08 -11.27 -28.65
C ALA A 350 17.21 -12.05 -27.95
N GLY A 351 17.11 -13.38 -27.93
CA GLY A 351 18.11 -14.27 -27.34
C GLY A 351 17.93 -14.58 -25.85
N THR A 352 16.92 -14.00 -25.17
CA THR A 352 16.54 -14.44 -23.83
C THR A 352 15.53 -15.59 -23.89
N PRO A 353 15.56 -16.55 -22.94
CA PRO A 353 14.55 -17.60 -22.86
C PRO A 353 13.14 -17.00 -22.75
N THR A 354 12.21 -17.54 -23.53
CA THR A 354 10.80 -17.18 -23.43
C THR A 354 10.25 -17.63 -22.08
N ILE A 355 9.58 -16.72 -21.37
CA ILE A 355 8.90 -16.99 -20.11
C ILE A 355 7.40 -16.85 -20.36
N ASP A 356 6.70 -17.97 -20.27
CA ASP A 356 5.26 -18.12 -20.49
C ASP A 356 4.65 -19.08 -19.44
N GLY A 357 3.37 -19.42 -19.62
CA GLY A 357 2.62 -20.29 -18.73
C GLY A 357 3.25 -21.68 -18.53
N ALA A 358 3.97 -22.23 -19.51
CA ALA A 358 4.61 -23.53 -19.39
C ALA A 358 5.73 -23.52 -18.33
N VAL A 359 6.52 -22.44 -18.30
CA VAL A 359 7.56 -22.24 -17.28
C VAL A 359 6.94 -22.21 -15.88
N PHE A 360 5.88 -21.43 -15.70
CA PHE A 360 5.22 -21.32 -14.41
C PHE A 360 4.49 -22.60 -13.98
N LEU A 361 3.86 -23.32 -14.91
CA LEU A 361 3.23 -24.62 -14.62
C LEU A 361 4.26 -25.64 -14.14
N ASN A 362 5.46 -25.68 -14.75
CA ASN A 362 6.53 -26.55 -14.29
C ASN A 362 6.96 -26.21 -12.84
N ASP A 363 7.13 -24.92 -12.54
CA ASP A 363 7.42 -24.47 -11.18
C ASP A 363 6.30 -24.83 -10.19
N MET A 364 5.03 -24.75 -10.60
CA MET A 364 3.88 -25.13 -9.76
C MET A 364 3.89 -26.62 -9.43
N ILE A 365 4.23 -27.46 -10.41
CA ILE A 365 4.38 -28.91 -10.23
C ILE A 365 5.52 -29.19 -9.26
N ALA A 366 6.68 -28.55 -9.46
CA ALA A 366 7.84 -28.68 -8.58
C ALA A 366 7.54 -28.23 -7.14
N CYS A 367 6.66 -27.23 -6.98
CA CYS A 367 6.19 -26.75 -5.67
C CYS A 367 5.07 -27.61 -5.06
N GLY A 368 4.59 -28.64 -5.75
CA GLY A 368 3.58 -29.58 -5.22
C GLY A 368 2.15 -29.04 -5.24
N LEU A 369 1.81 -28.16 -6.18
CA LEU A 369 0.47 -27.56 -6.28
C LEU A 369 -0.65 -28.60 -6.35
N MET A 370 -0.46 -29.70 -7.10
CA MET A 370 -1.49 -30.74 -7.22
C MET A 370 -1.85 -31.35 -5.87
N LYS A 371 -0.84 -31.64 -5.04
CA LYS A 371 -1.08 -32.14 -3.67
C LYS A 371 -1.83 -31.11 -2.83
N ALA A 372 -1.47 -29.82 -2.97
CA ALA A 372 -2.15 -28.75 -2.25
C ALA A 372 -3.63 -28.62 -2.67
N ILE A 373 -3.94 -28.75 -3.97
CA ILE A 373 -5.31 -28.73 -4.50
C ILE A 373 -6.11 -29.93 -4.00
N ASP A 374 -5.53 -31.13 -3.94
CA ASP A 374 -6.24 -32.29 -3.41
C ASP A 374 -6.59 -32.10 -1.93
N PHE A 375 -5.67 -31.56 -1.13
CA PHE A 375 -5.98 -31.19 0.26
C PHE A 375 -7.07 -30.11 0.37
N LEU A 376 -7.23 -29.23 -0.62
CA LEU A 376 -8.31 -28.23 -0.59
C LEU A 376 -9.70 -28.87 -0.71
N LYS A 377 -9.83 -29.95 -1.48
CA LYS A 377 -11.10 -30.69 -1.62
C LYS A 377 -11.60 -31.20 -0.27
N ASP A 378 -10.68 -31.54 0.63
CA ASP A 378 -10.99 -32.01 1.99
C ASP A 378 -11.41 -30.87 2.95
N ARG A 379 -11.11 -29.60 2.61
CA ARG A 379 -11.30 -28.44 3.52
C ARG A 379 -12.71 -27.86 3.53
N GLN A 380 -13.66 -28.42 2.77
CA GLN A 380 -15.07 -28.00 2.70
C GLN A 380 -15.27 -26.49 2.50
N PHE A 381 -14.45 -25.90 1.63
CA PHE A 381 -14.63 -24.52 1.19
C PHE A 381 -15.94 -24.37 0.40
N THR A 382 -16.52 -23.17 0.41
CA THR A 382 -17.85 -22.87 -0.15
C THR A 382 -17.82 -21.82 -1.26
N ASP A 383 -16.70 -21.13 -1.42
CA ASP A 383 -16.49 -20.14 -2.46
C ASP A 383 -16.39 -20.85 -3.83
N PRO A 384 -17.30 -20.54 -4.78
CA PRO A 384 -17.34 -21.21 -6.08
C PRO A 384 -16.07 -20.99 -6.90
N ASP A 385 -15.37 -19.86 -6.72
CA ASP A 385 -14.10 -19.61 -7.39
C ASP A 385 -13.03 -20.61 -6.92
N VAL A 386 -13.10 -21.05 -5.65
CA VAL A 386 -12.15 -22.01 -5.07
C VAL A 386 -12.55 -23.45 -5.39
N VAL A 387 -13.82 -23.80 -5.24
CA VAL A 387 -14.31 -25.18 -5.35
C VAL A 387 -14.38 -25.66 -6.80
N GLU A 388 -14.83 -24.80 -7.70
CA GLU A 388 -15.15 -25.17 -9.08
C GLU A 388 -14.30 -24.38 -10.10
N GLY A 389 -14.08 -23.08 -9.89
CA GLY A 389 -13.48 -22.21 -10.91
C GLY A 389 -11.97 -22.39 -11.12
N GLU A 390 -11.17 -22.10 -10.09
CA GLU A 390 -9.72 -21.96 -10.23
C GLU A 390 -8.99 -23.29 -10.06
N THR A 391 -9.47 -24.15 -9.18
CA THR A 391 -8.89 -25.48 -8.94
C THR A 391 -9.09 -26.41 -10.13
N GLU A 392 -10.27 -26.43 -10.74
CA GLU A 392 -10.56 -27.23 -11.93
C GLU A 392 -9.73 -26.74 -13.12
N MET A 393 -9.66 -25.42 -13.34
CA MET A 393 -8.87 -24.85 -14.42
C MET A 393 -7.37 -25.19 -14.29
N LEU A 394 -6.80 -25.05 -13.10
CA LEU A 394 -5.40 -25.41 -12.84
C LEU A 394 -5.16 -26.91 -13.00
N HIS A 395 -6.10 -27.75 -12.57
CA HIS A 395 -6.04 -29.19 -12.76
C HIS A 395 -6.09 -29.56 -14.25
N ASN A 396 -6.98 -28.95 -15.04
CA ASN A 396 -7.10 -29.18 -16.48
C ASN A 396 -5.86 -28.70 -17.24
N SER A 397 -5.30 -27.56 -16.85
CA SER A 397 -4.05 -27.03 -17.41
C SER A 397 -2.88 -27.98 -17.16
N TYR A 398 -2.81 -28.56 -15.96
CA TYR A 398 -1.84 -29.60 -15.62
C TYR A 398 -2.01 -30.86 -16.48
N VAL A 399 -3.23 -31.39 -16.59
CA VAL A 399 -3.49 -32.59 -17.40
C VAL A 399 -3.11 -32.36 -18.86
N TYR A 400 -3.45 -31.20 -19.42
CA TYR A 400 -3.05 -30.82 -20.76
C TYR A 400 -1.52 -30.77 -20.88
N PHE A 401 -0.84 -30.01 -20.00
CA PHE A 401 0.62 -29.90 -20.02
C PHE A 401 1.35 -31.24 -19.90
N ALA A 402 0.90 -32.11 -18.99
CA ALA A 402 1.46 -33.44 -18.79
C ALA A 402 1.26 -34.37 -20.00
N SER A 403 0.16 -34.20 -20.74
CA SER A 403 -0.14 -35.01 -21.93
C SER A 403 0.73 -34.66 -23.15
N PHE A 404 1.33 -33.47 -23.17
CA PHE A 404 2.20 -33.00 -24.27
C PHE A 404 3.70 -32.98 -23.92
N SER A 405 4.05 -33.24 -22.65
CA SER A 405 5.44 -33.24 -22.17
C SER A 405 6.06 -34.64 -22.04
N LEU A 406 5.27 -35.68 -22.32
CA LEU A 406 5.67 -37.10 -22.43
C LEU A 406 5.56 -37.52 -23.90
#